data_AF-A0A4R6JKA4-F1
#
_entry.id   AF-A0A4R6JKA4-F1
#
_cell.length_a   1.000
_cell.length_b   1.000
_cell.length_c   1.000
_cell.angle_alpha   90.00
_cell.angle_beta   90.00
_cell.angle_gamma   90.00
#
_symmetry.space_group_name_H-M   'P 1'
#
loop_
_entity.id
_entity.type
_entity.pdbx_description
1 polymer ?
#
loop_
_entity_poly.entity_id
_entity_poly.type
_entity_poly.pdbx_seq_one_letter_code
_entity_poly.pdbx_strand_id
1 'polypeptide(L)'
;MTMNLIRILDPDTGETVRVCHGPSPTGVCPMAGPDGVVPCAGLLIAPSRPDPEYWPLPIPAGYRHCDVIWNERARSGLNKAEQAREQWQAGLTREVQRVRYLASAKDPRYRKMTERELEKTALWRWRLTGEAQSLRRSEEKNERQAEAYLAFVKFRRTSGSSRPVSLTARNSRTSP
;
A
#
# COMPACT_ATOMS: atom_id res chain seq x y z
N MET A 1 19.75 -12.70 7.73
CA MET A 1 18.68 -11.74 8.07
C MET A 1 19.30 -10.64 8.89
N THR A 2 19.63 -9.51 8.26
CA THR A 2 20.08 -8.30 8.97
C THR A 2 18.94 -7.82 9.86
N MET A 3 19.14 -7.78 11.18
CA MET A 3 18.17 -7.22 12.10
C MET A 3 18.00 -5.73 11.78
N ASN A 4 16.95 -5.41 11.02
CA ASN A 4 16.61 -4.03 10.69
C ASN A 4 16.10 -3.38 11.97
N LEU A 5 17.00 -2.70 12.69
CA LEU A 5 16.65 -1.78 13.76
C LEU A 5 15.57 -0.82 13.25
N ILE A 6 14.52 -0.66 14.04
CA ILE A 6 13.35 0.16 13.79
C ILE A 6 13.43 1.32 14.77
N ARG A 7 13.53 2.53 14.26
CA ARG A 7 13.39 3.73 15.11
C ARG A 7 11.93 3.92 15.42
N ILE A 8 11.62 4.05 16.70
CA ILE A 8 10.33 4.50 17.19
C ILE A 8 10.45 6.00 17.38
N LEU A 9 9.68 6.77 16.63
CA LEU A 9 9.71 8.22 16.64
C LEU A 9 8.51 8.79 17.37
N ASP A 10 8.72 9.93 17.99
CA ASP A 10 7.66 10.77 18.52
C ASP A 10 6.80 11.26 17.35
N PRO A 11 5.46 11.13 17.43
CA PRO A 11 4.57 11.54 16.36
C PRO A 11 4.49 13.06 16.16
N ASP A 12 4.77 13.85 17.19
CA ASP A 12 4.68 15.31 17.16
C ASP A 12 6.00 15.95 16.71
N THR A 13 7.15 15.42 17.17
CA THR A 13 8.47 15.99 16.85
C THR A 13 9.20 15.25 15.72
N GLY A 14 8.83 13.99 15.45
CA GLY A 14 9.56 13.13 14.51
C GLY A 14 10.92 12.65 15.04
N GLU A 15 11.29 13.01 16.28
CA GLU A 15 12.54 12.60 16.91
C GLU A 15 12.49 11.15 17.35
N THR A 16 13.64 10.49 17.40
CA THR A 16 13.69 9.09 17.86
C THR A 16 13.53 9.02 19.37
N VAL A 17 12.44 8.41 19.82
CA VAL A 17 12.14 8.15 21.24
C VAL A 17 12.79 6.84 21.70
N ARG A 18 12.79 5.83 20.83
CA ARG A 18 13.31 4.49 21.15
C ARG A 18 13.75 3.78 19.88
N VAL A 19 14.53 2.70 20.02
CA VAL A 19 14.83 1.79 18.92
C VAL A 19 14.37 0.37 19.29
N CYS A 20 13.86 -0.37 18.31
CA CYS A 20 13.32 -1.71 18.45
C CYS A 20 13.93 -2.63 17.39
N HIS A 21 14.16 -3.91 17.72
CA HIS A 21 14.67 -4.90 16.77
C HIS A 21 13.55 -5.59 15.96
N GLY A 22 12.30 -5.16 16.11
CA GLY A 22 11.14 -5.80 15.51
C GLY A 22 10.66 -7.03 16.29
N PRO A 23 9.82 -7.90 15.69
CA PRO A 23 9.37 -9.12 16.32
C PRO A 23 10.53 -10.12 16.50
N SER A 24 10.40 -11.02 17.47
CA SER A 24 11.24 -12.21 17.62
C SER A 24 11.15 -13.11 16.38
N PRO A 25 12.03 -14.13 16.23
CA PRO A 25 11.89 -15.13 15.18
C PRO A 25 10.54 -15.87 15.16
N THR A 26 9.80 -15.87 16.28
CA THR A 26 8.45 -16.43 16.40
C THR A 26 7.33 -15.44 16.07
N GLY A 27 7.65 -14.23 15.60
CA GLY A 27 6.68 -13.23 15.16
C GLY A 27 6.07 -12.35 16.27
N VAL A 28 6.55 -12.48 17.51
CA VAL A 28 5.98 -11.79 18.68
C VAL A 28 6.83 -10.57 19.04
N CYS A 29 6.22 -9.47 19.51
CA CYS A 29 6.99 -8.37 20.09
C CYS A 29 7.62 -8.84 21.41
N PRO A 30 8.96 -8.91 21.53
CA PRO A 30 9.59 -9.33 22.78
C PRO A 30 9.40 -8.33 23.92
N MET A 31 8.98 -7.10 23.60
CA MET A 31 8.77 -6.02 24.55
C MET A 31 7.29 -5.68 24.76
N ALA A 32 6.36 -6.55 24.34
CA ALA A 32 4.95 -6.32 24.64
C ALA A 32 4.74 -6.23 26.16
N GLY A 33 3.96 -5.24 26.60
CA GLY A 33 3.58 -5.10 28.00
C GLY A 33 2.74 -6.29 28.50
N PRO A 34 2.44 -6.37 29.80
CA PRO A 34 1.59 -7.42 30.38
C PRO A 34 0.18 -7.50 29.76
N ASP A 35 -0.29 -6.40 29.19
CA ASP A 35 -1.54 -6.28 28.44
C ASP A 35 -1.43 -6.66 26.95
N GLY A 36 -0.23 -7.06 26.51
CA GLY A 36 0.09 -7.40 25.13
C GLY A 36 0.33 -6.20 24.23
N VAL A 37 0.36 -4.97 24.75
CA VAL A 37 0.55 -3.76 23.95
C VAL A 37 2.03 -3.57 23.61
N VAL A 38 2.32 -3.29 22.35
CA VAL A 38 3.71 -3.13 21.88
C VAL A 38 4.27 -1.74 22.20
N PRO A 39 5.59 -1.57 22.42
CA PRO A 39 6.15 -0.27 22.81
C PRO A 39 6.07 0.81 21.73
N CYS A 40 5.87 0.43 20.47
CA CYS A 40 5.61 1.40 19.41
C CYS A 40 4.15 1.87 19.37
N ALA A 41 3.23 1.29 20.17
CA ALA A 41 1.83 1.69 20.18
C ALA A 41 1.70 3.18 20.53
N GLY A 42 0.98 3.91 19.68
CA GLY A 42 0.82 5.36 19.79
C GLY A 42 1.98 6.19 19.21
N LEU A 43 3.04 5.56 18.70
CA LEU A 43 4.24 6.23 18.18
C LEU A 43 4.41 6.00 16.68
N LEU A 44 5.40 6.65 16.04
CA LEU A 44 5.79 6.35 14.67
C LEU A 44 6.88 5.28 14.66
N ILE A 45 7.00 4.52 13.57
CA ILE A 45 8.13 3.64 13.32
C ILE A 45 8.77 3.92 11.97
N ALA A 46 10.10 3.90 11.91
CA ALA A 46 10.87 4.15 10.71
C ALA A 46 12.06 3.18 10.64
N PRO A 47 12.60 2.89 9.43
CA PRO A 47 13.85 2.15 9.33
C PRO A 47 14.98 2.88 10.07
N SER A 48 15.95 2.12 10.58
CA SER A 48 17.13 2.65 11.28
C SER A 48 17.93 3.66 10.46
N ARG A 49 18.07 3.41 9.16
CA ARG A 49 18.67 4.36 8.23
C ARG A 49 17.57 5.21 7.58
N PRO A 50 17.75 6.53 7.48
CA PRO A 50 16.90 7.35 6.63
C PRO A 50 16.95 6.80 5.20
N ASP A 51 15.78 6.46 4.67
CA ASP A 51 15.63 5.99 3.30
C ASP A 51 14.55 6.86 2.66
N PRO A 52 14.85 7.59 1.57
CA PRO A 52 13.89 8.45 0.90
C PRO A 52 12.68 7.67 0.31
N GLU A 53 12.79 6.35 0.13
CA GLU A 53 11.68 5.48 -0.26
C GLU A 53 10.81 5.04 0.94
N TYR A 54 11.21 5.37 2.17
CA TYR A 54 10.49 5.02 3.39
C TYR A 54 9.91 6.24 4.08
N TRP A 55 8.65 6.14 4.48
CA TRP A 55 7.98 7.09 5.35
C TRP A 55 7.77 6.49 6.76
N PRO A 56 7.92 7.28 7.85
CA PRO A 56 7.57 6.85 9.19
C PRO A 56 6.09 6.43 9.29
N LEU A 57 5.82 5.26 9.88
CA LEU A 57 4.51 4.64 10.02
C LEU A 57 3.95 4.87 11.43
N PRO A 58 2.80 5.54 11.59
CA PRO A 58 2.16 5.66 12.90
C PRO A 58 1.48 4.35 13.33
N ILE A 59 1.75 3.90 14.55
CA ILE A 59 1.14 2.74 15.17
C ILE A 59 -0.01 3.19 16.08
N PRO A 60 -1.22 2.60 15.97
CA PRO A 60 -2.34 2.94 16.84
C PRO A 60 -2.01 2.76 18.33
N ALA A 61 -2.64 3.55 19.20
CA ALA A 61 -2.60 3.29 20.64
C ALA A 61 -3.27 1.95 20.96
N GLY A 62 -2.76 1.22 21.95
CA GLY A 62 -3.28 -0.09 22.35
C GLY A 62 -3.04 -1.21 21.33
N TYR A 63 -2.24 -0.97 20.29
CA TYR A 63 -1.90 -1.98 19.29
C TYR A 63 -1.09 -3.12 19.90
N ARG A 64 -1.45 -4.37 19.56
CA ARG A 64 -0.86 -5.58 20.18
C ARG A 64 0.04 -6.39 19.25
N HIS A 65 0.16 -5.98 17.98
CA HIS A 65 0.93 -6.71 16.97
C HIS A 65 2.20 -5.94 16.59
N CYS A 66 3.33 -6.64 16.47
CA CYS A 66 4.59 -6.05 16.03
C CYS A 66 4.69 -6.10 14.50
N ASP A 67 4.19 -5.05 13.89
CA ASP A 67 3.91 -5.02 12.47
C ASP A 67 5.01 -4.30 11.70
N VAL A 68 6.09 -5.03 11.43
CA VAL A 68 7.34 -4.49 10.84
C VAL A 68 7.37 -4.56 9.32
N ILE A 69 6.54 -5.41 8.70
CA ILE A 69 6.57 -5.72 7.25
C ILE A 69 5.66 -4.76 6.43
N TRP A 70 5.22 -3.62 6.98
CA TRP A 70 4.03 -2.92 6.42
C TRP A 70 4.31 -2.02 5.21
N ASN A 71 5.46 -1.37 5.16
CA ASN A 71 5.88 -0.68 3.93
C ASN A 71 6.19 -1.66 2.81
N GLU A 72 6.73 -2.84 3.15
CA GLU A 72 6.94 -3.93 2.19
C GLU A 72 5.61 -4.47 1.65
N ARG A 73 4.56 -4.54 2.48
CA ARG A 73 3.21 -4.96 2.04
C ARG A 73 2.57 -3.94 1.09
N ALA A 74 2.66 -2.64 1.37
CA ALA A 74 2.14 -1.60 0.48
C ALA A 74 2.92 -1.56 -0.85
N ARG A 75 4.26 -1.59 -0.80
CA ARG A 75 5.12 -1.71 -1.99
C ARG A 75 4.82 -2.99 -2.77
N SER A 76 4.67 -4.12 -2.09
CA SER A 76 4.32 -5.40 -2.73
C SER A 76 2.95 -5.32 -3.41
N GLY A 77 1.98 -4.63 -2.82
CA GLY A 77 0.68 -4.36 -3.44
C GLY A 77 0.84 -3.58 -4.74
N LEU A 78 1.53 -2.43 -4.71
CA LEU A 78 1.77 -1.62 -5.91
C LEU A 78 2.52 -2.41 -7.00
N ASN A 79 3.59 -3.11 -6.64
CA ASN A 79 4.34 -3.93 -7.60
C ASN A 79 3.46 -5.03 -8.24
N LYS A 80 2.56 -5.64 -7.47
CA LYS A 80 1.61 -6.64 -8.00
C LYS A 80 0.57 -6.00 -8.92
N ALA A 81 0.13 -4.78 -8.63
CA ALA A 81 -0.78 -4.04 -9.51
C ALA A 81 -0.09 -3.72 -10.85
N GLU A 82 1.13 -3.21 -10.81
CA GLU A 82 1.94 -2.94 -12.01
C GLU A 82 2.17 -4.21 -12.83
N GLN A 83 2.58 -5.30 -12.19
CA GLN A 83 2.77 -6.58 -12.86
C GLN A 83 1.48 -7.09 -13.52
N ALA A 84 0.33 -6.96 -12.85
CA ALA A 84 -0.95 -7.34 -13.44
C ALA A 84 -1.30 -6.47 -14.66
N ARG A 85 -1.02 -5.16 -14.61
CA ARG A 85 -1.20 -4.23 -15.72
C ARG A 85 -0.31 -4.56 -16.91
N GLU A 86 0.96 -4.84 -16.67
CA GLU A 86 1.91 -5.26 -17.70
C GLU A 86 1.47 -6.55 -18.40
N GLN A 87 1.07 -7.55 -17.61
CA GLN A 87 0.55 -8.82 -18.14
C GLN A 87 -0.72 -8.61 -18.96
N TRP A 88 -1.62 -7.73 -18.48
CA TRP A 88 -2.84 -7.39 -19.21
C TRP A 88 -2.53 -6.74 -20.56
N GLN A 89 -1.55 -5.83 -20.60
CA GLN A 89 -1.10 -5.16 -21.81
C GLN A 89 -0.41 -6.13 -22.78
N ALA A 90 0.41 -7.03 -22.26
CA ALA A 90 1.05 -8.07 -23.06
C ALA A 90 0.01 -9.01 -23.71
N GLY A 91 -1.04 -9.38 -22.97
CA GLY A 91 -2.18 -10.14 -23.50
C GLY A 91 -2.92 -9.41 -24.61
N LEU A 92 -3.18 -8.11 -24.43
CA LEU A 92 -3.78 -7.28 -25.48
C LEU A 92 -2.92 -7.24 -26.75
N THR A 93 -1.61 -7.04 -26.61
CA THR A 93 -0.67 -7.03 -27.75
C THR A 93 -0.74 -8.35 -28.53
N ARG A 94 -0.80 -9.50 -27.84
CA ARG A 94 -0.97 -10.81 -28.47
C ARG A 94 -2.30 -10.92 -29.23
N GLU A 95 -3.41 -10.46 -28.65
CA GLU A 95 -4.71 -10.51 -29.34
C GLU A 95 -4.75 -9.56 -30.55
N VAL A 96 -4.12 -8.39 -30.47
CA VAL A 96 -3.96 -7.47 -31.62
C VAL A 96 -3.21 -8.17 -32.75
N GLN A 97 -2.06 -8.79 -32.45
CA GLN A 97 -1.29 -9.55 -33.44
C GLN A 97 -2.11 -10.69 -34.05
N ARG A 98 -2.89 -11.41 -33.22
CA ARG A 98 -3.76 -12.50 -33.68
C ARG A 98 -4.84 -12.01 -34.65
N VAL A 99 -5.52 -10.91 -34.32
CA VAL A 99 -6.58 -10.34 -35.17
C VAL A 99 -6.01 -9.78 -36.47
N ARG A 100 -4.86 -9.11 -36.43
CA ARG A 100 -4.13 -8.67 -37.64
C ARG A 100 -3.74 -9.84 -38.53
N TYR A 101 -3.21 -10.92 -37.95
CA TYR A 101 -2.88 -12.13 -38.69
C TYR A 101 -4.12 -12.70 -39.39
N LEU A 102 -5.26 -12.81 -38.70
CA LEU A 102 -6.51 -13.30 -39.29
C LEU A 102 -7.00 -12.39 -40.43
N ALA A 103 -6.87 -11.07 -40.29
CA ALA A 103 -7.21 -10.13 -41.36
C ALA A 103 -6.31 -10.33 -42.60
N SER A 104 -4.99 -10.48 -42.41
CA SER A 104 -4.05 -10.76 -43.51
C SER A 104 -4.30 -12.11 -44.19
N ALA A 105 -4.76 -13.12 -43.43
CA ALA A 105 -5.18 -14.41 -43.93
C ALA A 105 -6.54 -14.38 -44.66
N LYS A 106 -7.11 -13.19 -44.84
CA LYS A 106 -8.40 -12.94 -45.49
C LYS A 106 -9.59 -13.60 -44.80
N ASP A 107 -9.53 -13.79 -43.47
CA ASP A 107 -10.68 -14.24 -42.69
C ASP A 107 -11.87 -13.29 -42.93
N PRO A 108 -13.05 -13.80 -43.35
CA PRO A 108 -14.20 -12.98 -43.71
C PRO A 108 -14.62 -11.97 -42.64
N ARG A 109 -14.37 -12.28 -41.36
CA ARG A 109 -14.77 -11.44 -40.22
C ARG A 109 -13.89 -10.20 -40.07
N TYR A 110 -12.63 -10.25 -40.51
CA TYR A 110 -11.64 -9.20 -40.23
C TYR A 110 -11.06 -8.57 -41.50
N ARG A 111 -11.12 -9.24 -42.65
CA ARG A 111 -10.45 -8.83 -43.90
C ARG A 111 -10.82 -7.46 -44.46
N LYS A 112 -11.95 -6.87 -44.03
CA LYS A 112 -12.42 -5.55 -44.47
C LYS A 112 -12.25 -4.46 -43.40
N MET A 113 -11.75 -4.82 -42.22
CA MET A 113 -11.56 -3.89 -41.13
C MET A 113 -10.29 -3.06 -41.35
N THR A 114 -10.38 -1.78 -41.03
CA THR A 114 -9.24 -0.87 -40.90
C THR A 114 -8.38 -1.24 -39.70
N GLU A 115 -7.14 -0.76 -39.66
CA GLU A 115 -6.21 -0.99 -38.55
C GLU A 115 -6.83 -0.61 -37.18
N ARG A 116 -7.48 0.56 -37.13
CA ARG A 116 -8.17 1.03 -35.93
C ARG A 116 -9.33 0.14 -35.51
N GLU A 117 -10.06 -0.45 -36.46
CA GLU A 117 -11.13 -1.40 -36.17
C GLU A 117 -10.56 -2.72 -35.65
N LEU A 118 -9.47 -3.22 -36.23
CA LEU A 118 -8.78 -4.43 -35.74
C LEU A 118 -8.30 -4.27 -34.30
N GLU A 119 -7.71 -3.12 -33.96
CA GLU A 119 -7.29 -2.80 -32.58
C GLU A 119 -8.47 -2.76 -31.61
N LYS A 120 -9.57 -2.09 -31.98
CA LYS A 120 -10.80 -2.06 -31.16
C LYS A 120 -11.40 -3.44 -31.00
N THR A 121 -11.43 -4.25 -32.05
CA THR A 121 -11.93 -5.62 -32.02
C THR A 121 -11.07 -6.49 -31.11
N ALA A 122 -9.74 -6.41 -31.23
CA ALA A 122 -8.82 -7.12 -30.34
C ALA A 122 -9.00 -6.71 -28.88
N LEU A 123 -9.15 -5.42 -28.61
CA LEU A 123 -9.44 -4.90 -27.27
C LEU A 123 -10.73 -5.47 -26.68
N TRP A 124 -11.82 -5.47 -27.47
CA TRP A 124 -13.11 -5.99 -27.04
C TRP A 124 -13.02 -7.49 -26.74
N ARG A 125 -12.39 -8.26 -27.64
CA ARG A 125 -12.21 -9.71 -27.48
C ARG A 125 -11.36 -10.03 -26.26
N TRP A 126 -10.22 -9.35 -26.10
CA TRP A 126 -9.32 -9.55 -24.97
C TRP A 126 -10.03 -9.28 -23.64
N ARG A 127 -10.75 -8.15 -23.52
CA ARG A 127 -11.49 -7.78 -22.28
C ARG A 127 -12.53 -8.80 -21.83
N LEU A 128 -13.08 -9.58 -22.76
CA LEU A 128 -14.07 -10.62 -22.45
C LEU A 128 -13.46 -11.94 -22.00
N THR A 129 -12.15 -12.12 -22.14
CA THR A 129 -11.47 -13.34 -21.67
C THR A 129 -11.42 -13.39 -20.14
N GLY A 130 -11.48 -14.60 -19.58
CA GLY A 130 -11.34 -14.82 -18.14
C GLY A 130 -9.99 -14.36 -17.59
N GLU A 131 -8.92 -14.51 -18.38
CA GLU A 131 -7.56 -14.05 -18.03
C GLU A 131 -7.52 -12.53 -17.88
N ALA A 132 -7.99 -11.78 -18.88
CA ALA A 132 -8.01 -10.32 -18.83
C ALA A 132 -8.85 -9.78 -17.65
N GLN A 133 -9.99 -10.40 -17.38
CA GLN A 133 -10.83 -10.03 -16.24
C GLN A 133 -10.16 -10.35 -14.91
N SER A 134 -9.46 -11.48 -14.81
CA SER A 134 -8.70 -11.84 -13.60
C SER A 134 -7.57 -10.84 -13.33
N LEU A 135 -6.81 -10.48 -14.36
CA LEU A 135 -5.73 -9.49 -14.26
C LEU A 135 -6.26 -8.11 -13.85
N ARG A 136 -7.39 -7.65 -14.42
CA ARG A 136 -8.03 -6.40 -14.00
C ARG A 136 -8.50 -6.42 -12.56
N ARG A 137 -9.15 -7.50 -12.12
CA ARG A 137 -9.55 -7.66 -10.71
C ARG A 137 -8.33 -7.70 -9.78
N SER A 138 -7.24 -8.31 -10.21
CA SER A 138 -5.99 -8.35 -9.44
C SER A 138 -5.37 -6.96 -9.32
N GLU A 139 -5.24 -6.23 -10.42
CA GLU A 139 -4.78 -4.84 -10.45
C GLU A 139 -5.62 -3.97 -9.51
N GLU A 140 -6.94 -3.91 -9.72
CA GLU A 140 -7.85 -3.11 -8.90
C GLU A 140 -7.79 -3.47 -7.41
N LYS A 141 -7.71 -4.76 -7.09
CA LYS A 141 -7.60 -5.22 -5.70
C LYS A 141 -6.33 -4.69 -5.04
N ASN A 142 -5.20 -4.81 -5.73
CA ASN A 142 -3.90 -4.40 -5.21
C ASN A 142 -3.78 -2.87 -5.14
N GLU A 143 -4.30 -2.15 -6.13
CA GLU A 143 -4.40 -0.69 -6.12
C GLU A 143 -5.28 -0.19 -4.98
N ARG A 144 -6.51 -0.72 -4.84
CA ARG A 144 -7.39 -0.32 -3.73
C ARG A 144 -6.77 -0.60 -2.37
N GLN A 145 -6.04 -1.71 -2.23
CA GLN A 145 -5.34 -2.02 -0.99
C GLN A 145 -4.23 -0.99 -0.70
N ALA A 146 -3.49 -0.54 -1.72
CA ALA A 146 -2.49 0.50 -1.59
C ALA A 146 -3.10 1.91 -1.40
N GLU A 147 -4.19 2.24 -2.10
CA GLU A 147 -4.92 3.50 -2.00
C GLU A 147 -5.60 3.68 -0.65
N ALA A 148 -6.29 2.64 -0.15
CA ALA A 148 -6.88 2.67 1.20
C ALA A 148 -5.80 2.96 2.25
N TYR A 149 -4.60 2.42 2.05
CA TYR A 149 -3.44 2.69 2.88
C TYR A 149 -2.96 4.14 2.75
N LEU A 150 -2.78 4.66 1.53
CA LEU A 150 -2.36 6.06 1.30
C LEU A 150 -3.40 7.08 1.77
N ALA A 151 -4.69 6.78 1.60
CA ALA A 151 -5.80 7.61 2.05
C ALA A 151 -5.87 7.66 3.59
N PHE A 152 -5.65 6.53 4.27
CA PHE A 152 -5.49 6.49 5.72
C PHE A 152 -4.32 7.37 6.18
N VAL A 153 -3.17 7.31 5.50
CA VAL A 153 -2.02 8.17 5.80
C VAL A 153 -2.37 9.66 5.59
N LYS A 154 -3.02 10.01 4.48
CA LYS A 154 -3.42 11.40 4.16
C LYS A 154 -4.42 11.96 5.16
N PHE A 155 -5.45 11.19 5.50
CA PHE A 155 -6.45 11.54 6.51
C PHE A 155 -5.80 11.82 7.86
N ARG A 156 -4.80 11.02 8.27
CA ARG A 156 -4.08 11.26 9.53
C ARG A 156 -3.20 12.51 9.51
N ARG A 157 -2.57 12.85 8.37
CA ARG A 157 -1.81 14.11 8.23
C ARG A 157 -2.71 15.35 8.36
N THR A 158 -3.93 15.29 7.82
CA THR A 158 -4.88 16.40 7.90
C THR A 158 -5.53 16.51 9.28
N SER A 159 -5.82 15.38 9.94
CA SER A 159 -6.46 15.35 11.26
C SER A 159 -5.48 15.61 12.42
N GLY A 160 -4.16 15.45 12.20
CA GLY A 160 -3.12 15.80 13.16
C GLY A 160 -2.72 17.29 13.17
N SER A 161 -3.24 18.11 12.25
CA SER A 161 -2.94 19.54 12.16
C SER A 161 -3.90 20.44 12.96
N SER A 162 -4.97 19.88 13.54
CA SER A 162 -5.81 20.58 14.50
C SER A 162 -5.14 20.68 15.87
N ARG A 163 -4.42 21.78 16.10
CA ARG A 163 -3.90 22.22 17.42
C ARG A 163 -4.96 22.03 18.51
N PRO A 164 -4.64 21.47 19.68
CA PRO A 164 -5.46 21.69 20.85
C PRO A 164 -5.35 23.17 21.26
N VAL A 165 -6.49 23.85 21.33
CA VAL A 165 -6.62 25.15 21.98
C VAL A 165 -6.11 24.99 23.42
N SER A 166 -5.06 25.73 23.78
CA SER A 166 -4.57 25.79 25.15
C SER A 166 -5.66 26.32 26.08
N LEU A 167 -6.33 25.43 26.80
CA LEU A 167 -7.06 25.75 28.01
C LEU A 167 -6.07 25.77 29.17
N THR A 168 -5.30 26.85 29.26
CA THR A 168 -4.61 27.22 30.50
C THR A 168 -5.46 28.23 31.27
N ALA A 169 -5.57 27.94 32.57
CA ALA A 169 -5.88 28.81 33.70
C ALA A 169 -7.34 28.97 34.15
N ARG A 170 -7.62 28.44 35.36
CA ARG A 170 -8.38 28.97 36.52
C ARG A 170 -9.00 27.78 37.26
N ASN A 171 -8.96 27.58 38.58
CA ASN A 171 -8.46 28.27 39.78
C ASN A 171 -8.42 27.14 40.84
N SER A 172 -7.34 26.90 41.57
CA SER A 172 -7.13 27.33 42.97
C SER A 172 -8.37 27.39 43.87
N ARG A 173 -8.26 26.71 45.03
CA ARG A 173 -9.10 26.76 46.27
C ARG A 173 -10.29 25.77 46.27
N THR A 174 -10.63 25.04 47.33
CA THR A 174 -10.25 25.06 48.77
C THR A 174 -10.77 23.75 49.37
N SER A 175 -9.99 23.10 50.24
CA SER A 175 -10.51 22.14 51.22
C SER A 175 -10.83 22.86 52.53
N PRO A 176 -11.78 22.33 53.30
CA PRO A 176 -11.51 21.97 54.68
C PRO A 176 -11.46 20.45 54.85
#